data_AF-A0A1H0DNL2-F1
#
_entry.id   AF-A0A1H0DNL2-F1
#
_cell.length_a   1.000
_cell.length_b   1.000
_cell.length_c   1.000
_cell.angle_alpha   90.00
_cell.angle_beta   90.00
_cell.angle_gamma   90.00
#
_symmetry.space_group_name_H-M   'P 1'
#
loop_
_entity.id
_entity.type
_entity.pdbx_description
1 polymer ?
#
loop_
_entity_poly.entity_id
_entity_poly.type
_entity_poly.pdbx_seq_one_letter_code
_entity_poly.pdbx_strand_id
1 'polypeptide(L)'
;MGEKNPTEPCSCSEARAYLERFLDQECDQDLQTRLAEHVDSCEHCSRQADAERHLRELVRSRCAEQAPAALRARVLGYLSTARITSTTTVGVSTTRITTTVVRTERFGRG
;
A
#
# COMPACT_ATOMS: atom_id res chain seq x y z
N MET A 1 1.35 8.11 26.88
CA MET A 1 1.68 7.88 25.45
C MET A 1 1.19 9.10 24.70
N GLY A 2 2.07 9.82 23.99
CA GLY A 2 1.69 11.04 23.27
C GLY A 2 1.05 10.69 21.94
N GLU A 3 -0.20 11.09 21.77
CA GLU A 3 -0.90 11.12 20.48
C GLU A 3 -0.17 12.11 19.57
N LYS A 4 0.48 11.63 18.51
CA LYS A 4 1.09 12.51 17.50
C LYS A 4 0.01 13.08 16.61
N ASN A 5 -0.10 14.40 16.61
CA ASN A 5 -1.06 15.19 15.85
C ASN A 5 -0.80 15.02 14.34
N PRO A 6 -1.80 14.69 13.50
CA PRO A 6 -1.62 14.41 12.07
C PRO A 6 -1.08 15.59 11.22
N THR A 7 -0.85 16.76 11.82
CA THR A 7 -0.47 18.02 11.14
C THR A 7 0.95 18.51 11.44
N GLU A 8 1.76 17.83 12.24
CA GLU A 8 3.17 18.22 12.42
C GLU A 8 4.03 17.76 11.24
N PRO A 9 4.94 18.59 10.68
CA PRO A 9 5.88 18.14 9.66
C PRO A 9 6.75 17.01 10.20
N CYS A 10 7.01 15.97 9.40
CA CYS A 10 7.90 14.88 9.79
C CYS A 10 9.26 15.45 10.20
N SER A 11 9.69 15.12 11.42
CA SER A 11 11.00 15.51 11.94
C SER A 11 12.07 14.55 11.43
N CYS A 12 13.32 15.00 11.27
CA CYS A 12 14.42 14.13 10.84
C CYS A 12 14.62 12.93 11.77
N SER A 13 14.36 13.07 13.08
CA SER A 13 14.39 11.97 14.04
C SER A 13 13.33 10.91 13.77
N GLU A 14 12.15 11.32 13.34
CA GLU A 14 11.06 10.43 12.97
C GLU A 14 11.31 9.78 11.62
N ALA A 15 11.73 10.55 10.61
CA ALA A 15 12.10 10.02 9.30
C ALA A 15 13.17 8.93 9.44
N ARG A 16 14.16 9.13 10.32
CA ARG A 16 15.20 8.13 10.61
C ARG A 16 14.66 6.88 11.32
N ALA A 17 13.68 7.03 12.22
CA ALA A 17 13.09 5.90 12.93
C ALA A 17 12.20 5.02 12.02
N TYR A 18 11.59 5.62 11.01
CA TYR A 18 10.71 4.93 10.06
C TYR A 18 11.35 4.67 8.69
N LEU A 19 12.63 5.01 8.49
CA LEU A 19 13.31 4.91 7.20
C LEU A 19 13.35 3.48 6.66
N GLU A 20 13.71 2.51 7.52
CA GLU A 20 13.79 1.10 7.15
C GLU A 20 12.42 0.58 6.69
N ARG A 21 11.37 0.82 7.49
CA ARG A 21 9.99 0.46 7.15
C ARG A 21 9.50 1.12 5.87
N PHE A 22 9.89 2.38 5.64
CA PHE A 22 9.57 3.09 4.41
C PHE A 22 10.26 2.44 3.20
N LEU A 23 11.52 2.03 3.33
CA LEU A 23 12.25 1.32 2.28
C LEU A 23 11.72 -0.10 2.03
N ASP A 24 11.14 -0.74 3.05
CA ASP A 24 10.48 -2.04 2.96
C ASP A 24 8.99 -1.96 2.53
N GLN A 25 8.47 -0.74 2.31
CA GLN A 25 7.06 -0.49 1.97
C GLN A 25 6.06 -0.97 3.07
N GLU A 26 6.51 -1.04 4.31
CA GLU A 26 5.73 -1.46 5.49
C GLU A 26 5.14 -0.27 6.26
N CYS A 27 5.02 0.89 5.60
CA CYS A 27 4.42 2.10 6.15
C CYS A 27 2.99 2.27 5.66
N ASP A 28 2.14 2.86 6.50
CA ASP A 28 0.83 3.36 6.07
C ASP A 28 0.97 4.41 4.95
N GLN A 29 -0.06 4.54 4.12
CA GLN A 29 -0.01 5.38 2.91
C GLN A 29 0.20 6.88 3.24
N ASP A 30 -0.42 7.38 4.32
CA ASP A 30 -0.20 8.73 4.83
C ASP A 30 1.23 8.95 5.33
N LEU A 31 1.77 7.97 6.07
CA LEU A 31 3.14 7.99 6.59
C LEU A 31 4.15 7.95 5.45
N GLN A 32 3.90 7.13 4.43
CA GLN A 32 4.75 6.99 3.25
C GLN A 32 4.84 8.30 2.46
N THR A 33 3.71 8.99 2.26
CA THR A 33 3.69 10.27 1.54
C THR A 33 4.49 11.34 2.28
N ARG A 34 4.26 11.49 3.60
CA ARG A 34 4.97 12.45 4.42
C ARG A 34 6.47 12.18 4.51
N LEU A 35 6.87 10.90 4.62
CA LEU A 35 8.29 10.53 4.61
C LEU A 35 8.92 10.79 3.25
N ALA A 36 8.21 10.53 2.14
CA ALA A 36 8.72 10.82 0.80
C ALA A 36 9.00 12.31 0.62
N GLU A 37 8.07 13.18 1.02
CA GLU A 37 8.26 14.64 0.99
C GLU A 37 9.44 15.08 1.88
N HIS A 38 9.60 14.48 3.06
CA HIS A 38 10.72 14.80 3.95
C HIS A 38 12.07 14.34 3.38
N VAL A 39 12.14 13.13 2.81
CA VAL A 39 13.35 12.60 2.19
C VAL A 39 13.76 13.44 0.99
N ASP A 40 12.80 13.95 0.20
CA ASP A 40 13.07 14.80 -0.95
C ASP A 40 13.50 16.22 -0.56
N SER A 41 12.95 16.76 0.55
CA SER A 41 13.30 18.10 1.04
C SER A 41 14.56 18.14 1.93
N CYS A 42 14.96 17.03 2.54
CA CYS A 42 16.08 16.95 3.49
C CYS A 42 17.26 16.14 2.93
N GLU A 43 18.37 16.84 2.64
CA GLU A 43 19.59 16.22 2.11
C GLU A 43 20.18 15.13 3.02
N HIS A 44 20.06 15.27 4.34
CA HIS A 44 20.56 14.28 5.29
C HIS A 44 19.77 12.97 5.20
N CYS A 45 18.44 13.04 5.15
CA CYS A 45 17.58 11.88 5.04
C CYS A 45 17.67 11.23 3.66
N SER A 46 17.79 12.03 2.59
CA SER A 46 18.07 11.52 1.23
C SER A 46 19.37 10.70 1.19
N ARG A 47 20.48 11.26 1.68
CA ARG A 47 21.77 10.54 1.72
C ARG A 47 21.70 9.24 2.52
N GLN A 48 20.96 9.24 3.63
CA GLN A 48 20.79 8.04 4.44
C GLN A 48 19.96 6.97 3.72
N ALA A 49 18.86 7.37 3.06
CA ALA A 49 18.04 6.48 2.25
C ALA A 49 18.84 5.85 1.10
N ASP A 50 19.66 6.64 0.41
CA ASP A 50 20.49 6.17 -0.70
C ASP A 50 21.59 5.20 -0.24
N ALA A 51 22.24 5.50 0.90
CA ALA A 51 23.22 4.59 1.49
C ALA A 51 22.60 3.24 1.84
N GLU A 52 21.40 3.22 2.41
CA GLU A 52 20.71 1.99 2.77
C GLU A 52 20.25 1.21 1.53
N ARG A 53 19.72 1.89 0.50
CA ARG A 53 19.39 1.27 -0.80
C ARG A 53 20.63 0.66 -1.44
N HIS A 54 21.76 1.36 -1.41
CA HIS A 54 23.02 0.86 -1.97
C HIS A 54 23.52 -0.38 -1.22
N LEU A 55 23.43 -0.38 0.11
CA LEU A 55 23.76 -1.54 0.94
C LEU A 55 22.85 -2.74 0.61
N ARG A 56 21.53 -2.52 0.55
CA ARG A 56 20.55 -3.56 0.21
C ARG A 56 20.82 -4.13 -1.19
N GLU A 57 21.19 -3.29 -2.15
CA GLU A 57 21.54 -3.72 -3.50
C GLU A 57 22.87 -4.51 -3.54
N LEU A 58 23.88 -4.08 -2.79
CA LEU A 58 25.14 -4.82 -2.65
C LEU A 58 24.90 -6.21 -2.06
N VAL A 59 24.13 -6.30 -0.96
CA VAL A 59 23.74 -7.56 -0.34
C VAL A 59 22.98 -8.42 -1.32
N ARG A 60 22.01 -7.87 -2.05
CA ARG A 60 21.29 -8.60 -3.10
C ARG A 60 22.23 -9.12 -4.19
N SER A 61 23.18 -8.32 -4.65
CA SER A 61 24.11 -8.70 -5.72
C SER A 61 25.13 -9.78 -5.32
N ARG A 62 25.47 -9.88 -4.03
CA ARG A 62 26.51 -10.78 -3.51
C ARG A 62 25.95 -11.99 -2.77
N CYS A 63 24.83 -11.84 -2.08
CA CYS A 63 24.16 -12.89 -1.30
C CYS A 63 22.92 -13.46 -2.01
N ALA A 64 22.57 -13.02 -3.22
CA ALA A 64 21.67 -13.79 -4.07
C ALA A 64 22.40 -15.03 -4.59
N GLU A 65 22.52 -16.06 -3.74
CA GLU A 65 22.67 -17.42 -4.25
C GLU A 65 21.50 -17.66 -5.20
N GLN A 66 21.83 -17.80 -6.49
CA GLN A 66 20.86 -17.92 -7.54
C GLN A 66 20.00 -19.16 -7.25
N ALA A 67 18.71 -18.94 -6.94
CA ALA A 67 17.81 -20.01 -6.54
C ALA A 67 17.93 -21.19 -7.53
N PRO A 68 18.16 -22.44 -7.05
CA PRO A 68 18.41 -23.59 -7.90
C PRO A 68 17.37 -23.67 -9.01
N ALA A 69 17.82 -23.89 -10.25
CA ALA A 69 16.95 -23.85 -11.43
C ALA A 69 15.72 -24.76 -11.28
N ALA A 70 15.86 -25.89 -10.57
CA ALA A 70 14.76 -26.79 -10.23
C ALA A 70 13.66 -26.15 -9.36
N LEU A 71 14.02 -25.33 -8.37
CA LEU A 71 13.07 -24.58 -7.54
C LEU A 71 12.39 -23.47 -8.35
N ARG A 72 13.15 -22.73 -9.17
CA ARG A 72 12.58 -21.72 -10.07
C ARG A 72 11.59 -22.31 -11.05
N ALA A 73 11.90 -23.44 -11.68
CA ALA A 73 11.01 -24.13 -12.60
C ALA A 73 9.72 -24.59 -11.90
N ARG A 74 9.81 -25.11 -10.67
CA ARG A 74 8.64 -25.47 -9.86
C ARG A 74 7.76 -24.26 -9.55
N VAL A 75 8.34 -23.17 -9.04
CA VAL A 75 7.60 -21.96 -8.68
C VAL A 75 6.93 -21.32 -9.91
N LEU A 76 7.65 -21.22 -11.03
CA LEU A 76 7.08 -20.73 -12.28
C LEU A 76 5.95 -21.64 -12.80
N GLY A 77 6.09 -22.96 -12.65
CA GLY A 77 5.02 -23.92 -12.92
C GLY A 77 3.78 -23.63 -12.07
N TYR A 78 3.93 -23.53 -10.75
CA TYR A 78 2.83 -23.20 -9.83
C TYR A 78 2.17 -21.86 -10.14
N LEU A 79 2.96 -20.80 -10.40
CA LEU A 79 2.42 -19.48 -10.74
C LEU A 79 1.67 -19.50 -12.08
N SER A 80 2.16 -20.23 -13.08
CA SER A 80 1.48 -20.36 -14.37
C SER A 80 0.13 -21.06 -14.25
N THR A 81 0.04 -22.08 -13.38
CA THR A 81 -1.22 -22.76 -13.08
C THR A 81 -2.16 -21.88 -12.24
N ALA A 82 -1.63 -21.15 -11.25
CA ALA A 82 -2.41 -20.28 -10.38
C ALA A 82 -2.96 -19.01 -11.08
N ARG A 83 -2.30 -18.52 -12.13
CA ARG A 83 -2.79 -17.37 -12.91
C ARG A 83 -4.11 -17.66 -13.63
N ILE A 84 -4.49 -18.93 -13.77
CA ILE A 84 -5.73 -19.36 -14.43
C ILE A 84 -6.93 -19.31 -13.47
N THR A 85 -6.74 -19.24 -12.14
CA THR A 85 -7.84 -19.22 -11.15
C THR A 85 -8.23 -17.83 -10.64
N SER A 86 -7.56 -16.76 -11.08
CA SER A 86 -7.94 -15.38 -10.71
C SER A 86 -8.97 -14.80 -11.67
N THR A 87 -10.09 -15.50 -11.89
CA THR A 87 -11.28 -14.89 -12.51
C THR A 87 -12.02 -14.18 -11.38
N THR A 88 -11.70 -12.90 -11.15
CA THR A 88 -12.51 -12.03 -10.32
C THR A 88 -13.87 -11.88 -10.99
N THR A 89 -14.82 -12.72 -10.61
CA THR A 89 -16.23 -12.55 -10.97
C THR A 89 -16.71 -11.26 -10.31
N VAL A 90 -16.69 -10.17 -11.07
CA VAL A 90 -17.26 -8.89 -10.65
C VAL A 90 -18.78 -9.09 -10.64
N GLY A 91 -19.33 -9.44 -9.49
CA GLY A 91 -20.76 -9.58 -9.29
C GLY A 91 -21.45 -8.22 -9.39
N VAL A 92 -21.92 -7.86 -10.58
CA VAL A 92 -22.80 -6.68 -10.76
C VAL A 92 -24.16 -7.02 -10.16
N SER A 93 -24.41 -6.50 -8.97
CA SER A 93 -25.71 -6.61 -8.29
C SER A 93 -26.61 -5.46 -8.74
N THR A 94 -27.54 -5.74 -9.65
CA THR A 94 -28.56 -4.78 -10.08
C THR A 94 -29.66 -4.68 -9.02
N THR A 95 -29.60 -3.66 -8.17
CA THR A 95 -30.67 -3.37 -7.21
C THR A 95 -31.87 -2.77 -7.94
N ARG A 96 -32.97 -3.53 -8.04
CA ARG A 96 -34.24 -3.06 -8.60
C ARG A 96 -34.93 -2.16 -7.57
N ILE A 97 -35.00 -0.87 -7.83
CA ILE A 97 -35.75 0.09 -7.01
C ILE A 97 -37.23 -0.02 -7.39
N THR A 98 -38.06 -0.47 -6.45
CA THR A 98 -39.52 -0.49 -6.60
C THR A 98 -40.08 0.78 -5.94
N THR A 99 -40.45 1.77 -6.75
CA THR A 99 -41.07 3.00 -6.26
C THR A 99 -42.57 2.76 -6.01
N THR A 100 -42.98 2.69 -4.74
CA THR A 100 -44.39 2.65 -4.36
C THR A 100 -44.91 4.07 -4.17
N VAL A 101 -45.89 4.46 -4.99
CA VAL A 101 -46.54 5.78 -4.90
C VAL A 101 -47.71 5.67 -3.92
N VAL A 102 -47.59 6.32 -2.76
CA VAL A 102 -48.67 6.41 -1.76
C VAL A 102 -49.58 7.57 -2.14
N ARG A 103 -50.82 7.25 -2.50
CA ARG A 103 -51.86 8.23 -2.80
C ARG A 103 -52.46 8.72 -1.48
N THR A 104 -52.20 9.97 -1.12
CA THR A 104 -52.81 10.60 0.07
C THR A 104 -54.21 11.09 -0.28
N GLU A 105 -55.23 10.43 0.25
CA GLU A 105 -56.61 10.91 0.17
C GLU A 105 -56.80 12.08 1.14
N ARG A 106 -57.16 13.26 0.60
CA ARG A 106 -57.56 14.42 1.39
C ARG A 106 -58.92 14.11 2.05
N PHE A 107 -58.89 13.70 3.30
CA PHE A 107 -60.06 13.68 4.16
C PHE A 107 -60.41 15.12 4.54
N GLY A 108 -61.62 15.55 4.14
CA GLY A 108 -62.04 16.94 4.09
C GLY A 108 -62.30 17.62 5.44
N ARG A 109 -62.41 18.96 5.38
CA ARG A 109 -63.16 19.81 6.30
C ARG A 109 -63.73 20.98 5.51
N GLY A 110 -65.05 21.14 5.56
CA GLY A 110 -65.81 22.23 4.95
C GLY A 110 -67.18 21.74 4.51
#